data_AF-A0A7X6WXB2-F1
#
_entry.id   AF-A0A7X6WXB2-F1
#
_cell.length_a   1.000
_cell.length_b   1.000
_cell.length_c   1.000
_cell.angle_alpha   90.00
_cell.angle_beta   90.00
_cell.angle_gamma   90.00
#
_symmetry.space_group_name_H-M   'P 1'
#
loop_
_entity.id
_entity.type
_entity.pdbx_description
1 polymer ?
#
loop_
_entity_poly.entity_id
_entity_poly.type
_entity_poly.pdbx_seq_one_letter_code
_entity_poly.pdbx_strand_id
1 'polypeptide(L)'
;PDQRIDEWRNAMARLGLHAVVEFDTIAPPLDGEDQLYDKLALLLDTHAHTLKALKQDIAQQRAQRHQDAMALVADMLIDIAALRLSSPPDTADLEKTAATLHELARKREQKVIDALLRRYNFRNADFPSHPLPLQGERWDMDLFHPQALKDMGIHVGKGMAAGAMAGATLDMFTAGISLGAATLLGAAAGGLWQGADKLGRRLLGRMRGYQELTVDDAVLRLLAMRELALVAALERRGHAAQGPVDASALMAGRDEALRKEKLPEELLEARASPEWSTLTDAYQPSARRAETVKKLATFLQSL
;
A
#
# COMPACT_ATOMS: atom_id res chain seq x y z
N PRO A 1 -8.90 0.05 -36.69
CA PRO A 1 -8.24 -0.73 -37.76
C PRO A 1 -8.58 -2.21 -37.59
N ASP A 2 -9.38 -2.75 -38.50
CA ASP A 2 -9.94 -4.10 -38.39
C ASP A 2 -8.85 -5.17 -38.53
N GLN A 3 -8.78 -6.09 -37.57
CA GLN A 3 -7.82 -7.18 -37.54
C GLN A 3 -8.04 -8.12 -38.74
N ARG A 4 -7.12 -8.14 -39.71
CA ARG A 4 -7.19 -8.98 -40.94
C ARG A 4 -6.72 -10.42 -40.70
N ILE A 5 -7.12 -11.03 -39.58
CA ILE A 5 -6.64 -12.34 -39.14
C ILE A 5 -6.99 -13.45 -40.14
N ASP A 6 -8.24 -13.48 -40.61
CA ASP A 6 -8.72 -14.52 -41.54
C ASP A 6 -8.03 -14.44 -42.90
N GLU A 7 -7.68 -13.24 -43.35
CA GLU A 7 -6.95 -13.04 -44.59
C GLU A 7 -5.51 -13.58 -44.50
N TRP A 8 -4.84 -13.35 -43.37
CA TRP A 8 -3.51 -13.89 -43.10
C TRP A 8 -3.52 -15.42 -42.95
N ARG A 9 -4.52 -15.98 -42.24
CA ARG A 9 -4.71 -17.44 -42.16
C ARG A 9 -4.86 -18.06 -43.55
N ASN A 10 -5.71 -17.46 -44.39
CA ASN A 10 -5.95 -17.95 -45.74
C ASN A 10 -4.71 -17.83 -46.64
N ALA A 11 -3.94 -16.75 -46.53
CA ALA A 11 -2.69 -16.59 -47.28
C ALA A 11 -1.63 -17.63 -46.85
N MET A 12 -1.47 -17.86 -45.54
CA MET A 12 -0.53 -18.85 -45.01
C MET A 12 -0.93 -20.29 -45.37
N ALA A 13 -2.23 -20.62 -45.30
CA ALA A 13 -2.73 -21.92 -45.71
C ALA A 13 -2.47 -22.23 -47.19
N ARG A 14 -2.56 -21.22 -48.08
CA ARG A 14 -2.22 -21.35 -49.51
C ARG A 14 -0.73 -21.62 -49.74
N LEU A 15 0.13 -21.23 -48.80
CA LEU A 15 1.58 -21.49 -48.81
C LEU A 15 1.95 -22.82 -48.12
N GLY A 16 0.96 -23.63 -47.70
CA GLY A 16 1.17 -24.91 -47.02
C GLY A 16 1.46 -24.79 -45.52
N LEU A 17 1.31 -23.59 -44.93
CA LEU A 17 1.47 -23.36 -43.50
C LEU A 17 0.13 -23.53 -42.80
N HIS A 18 -0.15 -24.77 -42.35
CA HIS A 18 -1.42 -25.13 -41.72
C HIS A 18 -1.45 -24.98 -40.19
N ALA A 19 -0.28 -24.84 -39.56
CA ALA A 19 -0.15 -24.59 -38.13
C ALA A 19 0.12 -23.10 -37.88
N VAL A 20 -0.88 -22.38 -37.38
CA VAL A 20 -0.80 -20.95 -37.07
C VAL A 20 -1.11 -20.74 -35.60
N VAL A 21 -0.23 -20.03 -34.90
CA VAL A 21 -0.47 -19.57 -33.52
C VAL A 21 -0.63 -18.07 -33.54
N GLU A 22 -1.83 -17.61 -33.20
CA GLU A 22 -2.10 -16.20 -32.96
C GLU A 22 -1.72 -15.81 -31.54
N PHE A 23 -1.04 -14.67 -31.45
CA PHE A 23 -0.74 -13.99 -30.21
C PHE A 23 -0.95 -12.50 -30.42
N ASP A 24 -1.94 -11.94 -29.72
CA ASP A 24 -2.18 -10.50 -29.72
C ASP A 24 -1.18 -9.86 -28.75
N THR A 25 -0.24 -9.09 -29.28
CA THR A 25 0.78 -8.38 -28.48
C THR A 25 0.28 -7.05 -27.92
N ILE A 26 -0.94 -6.64 -28.26
CA ILE A 26 -1.55 -5.33 -27.91
C ILE A 26 -2.68 -5.52 -26.88
N ALA A 27 -3.45 -6.61 -26.98
CA ALA A 27 -4.49 -6.98 -26.02
C ALA A 27 -4.59 -8.51 -25.83
N PRO A 28 -3.54 -9.18 -25.33
CA PRO A 28 -3.61 -10.59 -25.02
C PRO A 28 -4.67 -10.80 -23.92
N PRO A 29 -5.45 -11.90 -23.99
CA PRO A 29 -6.27 -12.31 -22.87
C PRO A 29 -5.38 -12.51 -21.62
N LEU A 30 -5.97 -12.48 -20.42
CA LEU A 30 -5.24 -12.61 -19.13
C LEU A 30 -4.23 -13.78 -19.12
N ASP A 31 -4.54 -14.86 -19.85
CA ASP A 31 -3.69 -16.06 -19.99
C ASP A 31 -3.03 -16.20 -21.38
N GLY A 32 -2.90 -15.12 -22.16
CA GLY A 32 -2.46 -15.19 -23.56
C GLY A 32 -1.06 -15.78 -23.73
N GLU A 33 -0.14 -15.46 -22.82
CA GLU A 33 1.24 -15.97 -22.84
C GLU A 33 1.28 -17.46 -22.43
N ASP A 34 0.47 -17.84 -21.45
CA ASP A 34 0.34 -19.23 -21.00
C ASP A 34 -0.26 -20.11 -22.12
N GLN A 35 -1.27 -19.60 -22.83
CA GLN A 35 -1.86 -20.24 -24.00
C GLN A 35 -0.89 -20.31 -25.19
N LEU A 36 -0.03 -19.30 -25.36
CA LEU A 36 1.03 -19.32 -26.36
C LEU A 36 2.00 -20.48 -26.10
N TYR A 37 2.49 -20.63 -24.86
CA TYR A 37 3.39 -21.72 -24.51
C TYR A 37 2.74 -23.10 -24.67
N ASP A 38 1.46 -23.25 -24.32
CA ASP A 38 0.74 -24.51 -24.52
C ASP A 38 0.60 -24.86 -26.02
N LYS A 39 0.25 -23.88 -26.86
CA LYS A 39 0.15 -24.06 -28.32
C LYS A 39 1.51 -24.38 -28.94
N LEU A 40 2.56 -23.68 -28.53
CA LEU A 40 3.93 -23.94 -29.00
C LEU A 40 4.40 -25.33 -28.58
N ALA A 41 4.10 -25.77 -27.35
CA ALA A 41 4.45 -27.11 -26.88
C ALA A 41 3.72 -28.21 -27.66
N LEU A 42 2.50 -27.95 -28.14
CA LEU A 42 1.75 -28.89 -28.99
C LEU A 42 2.35 -28.99 -30.41
N LEU A 43 2.81 -27.87 -30.98
CA LEU A 43 3.37 -27.83 -32.34
C LEU A 43 4.84 -28.26 -32.40
N LEU A 44 5.61 -28.01 -31.34
CA LEU A 44 7.04 -28.29 -31.24
C LEU A 44 7.28 -29.41 -30.24
N ASP A 45 6.79 -30.62 -30.55
CA ASP A 45 6.82 -31.79 -29.64
C ASP A 45 8.22 -32.06 -29.06
N THR A 46 9.28 -31.95 -29.89
CA THR A 46 10.68 -32.11 -29.45
C THR A 46 11.09 -31.14 -28.34
N HIS A 47 10.48 -29.95 -28.28
CA HIS A 47 10.77 -28.91 -27.29
C HIS A 47 9.65 -28.73 -26.26
N ALA A 48 8.61 -29.57 -26.30
CA ALA A 48 7.44 -29.45 -25.43
C ALA A 48 7.80 -29.45 -23.94
N HIS A 49 8.77 -30.27 -23.53
CA HIS A 49 9.24 -30.31 -22.15
C HIS A 49 9.86 -28.97 -21.73
N THR A 50 10.74 -28.39 -22.55
CA THR A 50 11.40 -27.11 -22.26
C THR A 50 10.38 -25.97 -22.19
N LEU A 51 9.40 -25.94 -23.10
CA LEU A 51 8.35 -24.92 -23.12
C LEU A 51 7.43 -25.02 -21.88
N LYS A 52 7.08 -26.23 -21.46
CA LYS A 52 6.32 -26.45 -20.21
C LYS A 52 7.10 -26.04 -18.97
N ALA A 53 8.41 -26.36 -18.92
CA ALA A 53 9.28 -25.93 -17.83
C ALA A 53 9.41 -24.41 -17.77
N LEU A 54 9.58 -23.74 -18.91
CA LEU A 54 9.62 -22.28 -19.00
C LEU A 54 8.31 -21.64 -18.52
N LYS A 55 7.15 -22.18 -18.94
CA LYS A 55 5.84 -21.71 -18.47
C LYS A 55 5.72 -21.80 -16.95
N GLN A 56 6.13 -22.93 -16.36
CA GLN A 56 6.12 -23.12 -14.91
C GLN A 56 7.04 -22.14 -14.18
N ASP A 57 8.25 -21.93 -14.69
CA ASP A 57 9.22 -20.97 -14.14
C ASP A 57 8.68 -19.54 -14.19
N ILE A 58 8.10 -19.11 -15.30
CA ILE A 58 7.46 -17.79 -15.43
C ILE A 58 6.31 -17.63 -14.42
N ALA A 59 5.46 -18.64 -14.26
CA ALA A 59 4.38 -18.62 -13.28
C ALA A 59 4.90 -18.49 -11.84
N GLN A 60 5.98 -19.22 -11.50
CA GLN A 60 6.63 -19.14 -10.20
C GLN A 60 7.26 -17.75 -9.97
N GLN A 61 7.91 -17.18 -10.99
CA GLN A 61 8.48 -15.83 -10.92
C GLN A 61 7.41 -14.76 -10.76
N ARG A 62 6.25 -14.89 -11.43
CA ARG A 62 5.08 -14.02 -11.23
C ARG A 62 4.56 -14.10 -9.80
N ALA A 63 4.36 -15.31 -9.27
CA ALA A 63 3.91 -15.52 -7.90
C ALA A 63 4.89 -14.92 -6.87
N GLN A 64 6.20 -15.12 -7.07
CA GLN A 64 7.23 -14.55 -6.20
C GLN A 64 7.24 -13.01 -6.26
N ARG A 65 7.12 -12.42 -7.46
CA ARG A 65 7.02 -10.95 -7.60
C ARG A 65 5.83 -10.37 -6.84
N HIS A 66 4.68 -11.02 -6.95
CA HIS A 66 3.48 -10.60 -6.24
C HIS A 66 3.67 -10.69 -4.72
N GLN A 67 4.21 -11.80 -4.21
CA GLN A 67 4.52 -11.97 -2.78
C GLN A 67 5.49 -10.91 -2.26
N ASP A 68 6.58 -10.64 -3.01
CA ASP A 68 7.55 -9.62 -2.65
C ASP A 68 6.91 -8.21 -2.63
N ALA A 69 6.01 -7.94 -3.58
CA ALA A 69 5.25 -6.69 -3.62
C ALA A 69 4.35 -6.53 -2.38
N MET A 70 3.58 -7.57 -2.02
CA MET A 70 2.74 -7.54 -0.82
C MET A 70 3.57 -7.37 0.46
N ALA A 71 4.76 -7.97 0.52
CA ALA A 71 5.68 -7.80 1.64
C ALA A 71 6.20 -6.34 1.74
N LEU A 72 6.54 -5.70 0.62
CA LEU A 72 6.96 -4.29 0.59
C LEU A 72 5.84 -3.35 1.06
N VAL A 73 4.60 -3.57 0.60
CA VAL A 73 3.44 -2.77 1.00
C VAL A 73 3.09 -2.99 2.48
N ALA A 74 3.10 -4.24 2.96
CA ALA A 74 2.87 -4.54 4.36
C ALA A 74 3.92 -3.91 5.29
N ASP A 75 5.21 -4.00 4.92
CA ASP A 75 6.30 -3.39 5.69
C ASP A 75 6.17 -1.86 5.77
N MET A 76 5.75 -1.22 4.68
CA MET A 76 5.44 0.21 4.65
C MET A 76 4.31 0.57 5.61
N LEU A 77 3.18 -0.14 5.54
CA LEU A 77 2.00 0.15 6.35
C LEU A 77 2.30 -0.05 7.84
N ILE A 78 3.08 -1.08 8.20
CA ILE A 78 3.52 -1.30 9.59
C ILE A 78 4.44 -0.17 10.06
N ASP A 79 5.38 0.29 9.23
CA ASP A 79 6.26 1.41 9.58
C ASP A 79 5.49 2.71 9.83
N ILE A 80 4.50 3.01 8.98
CA ILE A 80 3.70 4.23 9.07
C ILE A 80 2.66 4.13 10.20
N ALA A 81 2.10 2.94 10.45
CA ALA A 81 1.18 2.72 11.58
C ALA A 81 1.89 2.84 12.93
N ALA A 82 3.15 2.39 13.02
CA ALA A 82 3.99 2.53 14.20
C ALA A 82 4.63 3.93 14.34
N LEU A 83 4.56 4.78 13.30
CA LEU A 83 5.17 6.10 13.34
C LEU A 83 4.48 6.99 14.38
N ARG A 84 5.25 7.42 15.38
CA ARG A 84 4.80 8.28 16.46
C ARG A 84 5.83 9.37 16.74
N LEU A 85 5.39 10.62 16.74
CA LEU A 85 6.22 11.77 17.08
C LEU A 85 5.64 12.50 18.29
N SER A 86 6.48 12.89 19.24
CA SER A 86 6.08 13.69 20.40
C SER A 86 6.31 15.17 20.13
N SER A 87 5.29 15.99 20.39
CA SER A 87 5.34 17.44 20.24
C SER A 87 5.00 18.14 21.55
N PRO A 88 5.62 19.28 21.89
CA PRO A 88 5.06 20.22 22.87
C PRO A 88 3.58 20.57 22.56
N PRO A 89 2.79 20.99 23.57
CA PRO A 89 1.37 21.36 23.39
C PRO A 89 1.16 22.67 22.62
N ASP A 90 2.23 23.39 22.27
CA ASP A 90 2.12 24.65 21.55
C ASP A 90 1.67 24.42 20.10
N THR A 91 0.74 25.25 19.63
CA THR A 91 0.15 25.16 18.29
C THR A 91 1.22 25.15 17.19
N ALA A 92 2.19 26.06 17.24
CA ALA A 92 3.24 26.15 16.22
C ALA A 92 4.18 24.93 16.24
N ASP A 93 4.39 24.29 17.39
CA ASP A 93 5.20 23.08 17.50
C ASP A 93 4.44 21.83 17.04
N LEU A 94 3.14 21.76 17.32
CA LEU A 94 2.25 20.71 16.79
C LEU A 94 2.22 20.72 15.27
N GLU A 95 2.11 21.90 14.66
CA GLU A 95 2.15 22.09 13.20
C GLU A 95 3.44 21.60 12.56
N LYS A 96 4.59 21.98 13.14
CA LYS A 96 5.90 21.52 12.65
C LYS A 96 6.05 20.01 12.78
N THR A 97 5.56 19.44 13.87
CA THR A 97 5.66 18.00 14.12
C THR A 97 4.72 17.22 13.19
N ALA A 98 3.52 17.73 12.95
CA ALA A 98 2.58 17.25 11.94
C ALA A 98 3.20 17.27 10.52
N ALA A 99 3.80 18.38 10.12
CA ALA A 99 4.50 18.49 8.84
C ALA A 99 5.65 17.48 8.71
N THR A 100 6.40 17.27 9.80
CA THR A 100 7.47 16.27 9.85
C THR A 100 6.93 14.85 9.69
N LEU A 101 5.82 14.52 10.37
CA LEU A 101 5.14 13.23 10.26
C LEU A 101 4.63 12.96 8.83
N HIS A 102 4.01 13.97 8.20
CA HIS A 102 3.58 13.88 6.80
C HIS A 102 4.75 13.63 5.86
N GLU A 103 5.87 14.34 6.05
CA GLU A 103 7.04 14.20 5.20
C GLU A 103 7.72 12.83 5.36
N LEU A 104 7.78 12.29 6.58
CA LEU A 104 8.28 10.93 6.82
C LEU A 104 7.40 9.89 6.12
N ALA A 105 6.08 10.03 6.20
CA ALA A 105 5.13 9.14 5.53
C ALA A 105 5.29 9.21 3.99
N ARG A 106 5.34 10.41 3.40
CA ARG A 106 5.56 10.61 1.95
C ARG A 106 6.89 10.01 1.48
N LYS A 107 7.98 10.24 2.21
CA LYS A 107 9.29 9.65 1.89
C LYS A 107 9.26 8.13 1.98
N ARG A 108 8.50 7.57 2.91
CA ARG A 108 8.36 6.12 3.07
C ARG A 108 7.53 5.51 1.93
N GLU A 109 6.42 6.14 1.53
CA GLU A 109 5.64 5.79 0.34
C GLU A 109 6.53 5.80 -0.91
N GLN A 110 7.22 6.91 -1.18
CA GLN A 110 8.08 7.02 -2.37
C GLN A 110 9.17 5.95 -2.42
N LYS A 111 9.79 5.59 -1.30
CA LYS A 111 10.78 4.50 -1.25
C LYS A 111 10.17 3.15 -1.64
N VAL A 112 8.91 2.90 -1.29
CA VAL A 112 8.20 1.66 -1.60
C VAL A 112 7.78 1.65 -3.06
N ILE A 113 7.26 2.77 -3.58
CA ILE A 113 7.03 2.95 -5.01
C ILE A 113 8.31 2.64 -5.79
N ASP A 114 9.45 3.24 -5.42
CA ASP A 114 10.73 2.99 -6.10
C ASP A 114 11.18 1.51 -6.01
N ALA A 115 10.91 0.85 -4.88
CA ALA A 115 11.24 -0.57 -4.68
C ALA A 115 10.33 -1.47 -5.52
N LEU A 116 9.03 -1.17 -5.61
CA LEU A 116 8.08 -1.86 -6.46
C LEU A 116 8.46 -1.69 -7.93
N LEU A 117 8.72 -0.46 -8.38
CA LEU A 117 9.19 -0.21 -9.75
C LEU A 117 10.45 -1.02 -10.07
N ARG A 118 11.45 -1.04 -9.17
CA ARG A 118 12.63 -1.89 -9.35
C ARG A 118 12.31 -3.38 -9.37
N ARG A 119 11.43 -3.87 -8.50
CA ARG A 119 11.04 -5.29 -8.41
C ARG A 119 10.35 -5.78 -9.68
N TYR A 120 9.55 -4.91 -10.29
CA TYR A 120 8.88 -5.14 -11.58
C TYR A 120 9.74 -4.74 -12.79
N ASN A 121 11.02 -4.37 -12.57
CA ASN A 121 11.97 -3.91 -13.59
C ASN A 121 11.42 -2.75 -14.45
N PHE A 122 10.66 -1.86 -13.84
CA PHE A 122 10.12 -0.67 -14.46
C PHE A 122 11.14 0.49 -14.33
N ARG A 123 11.63 1.00 -15.46
CA ARG A 123 12.49 2.18 -15.51
C ARG A 123 11.78 3.29 -16.27
N ASN A 124 11.73 4.49 -15.69
CA ASN A 124 11.13 5.66 -16.37
C ASN A 124 11.80 5.97 -17.71
N ALA A 125 13.10 5.69 -17.85
CA ALA A 125 13.86 5.93 -19.09
C ALA A 125 13.43 5.01 -20.24
N ASP A 126 12.89 3.82 -19.94
CA ASP A 126 12.44 2.87 -20.94
C ASP A 126 11.07 3.30 -21.52
N PHE A 127 10.38 4.25 -20.88
CA PHE A 127 9.00 4.64 -21.22
C PHE A 127 8.72 6.15 -21.00
N PRO A 128 9.40 7.05 -21.74
CA PRO A 128 9.27 8.51 -21.55
C PRO A 128 7.87 9.07 -21.86
N SER A 129 7.07 8.36 -22.65
CA SER A 129 5.76 8.85 -23.11
C SER A 129 4.62 8.55 -22.14
N HIS A 130 4.80 7.65 -21.17
CA HIS A 130 3.73 7.15 -20.30
C HIS A 130 4.21 7.17 -18.84
N PRO A 131 3.96 8.26 -18.08
CA PRO A 131 4.25 8.30 -16.65
C PRO A 131 3.51 7.19 -15.90
N LEU A 132 3.84 6.98 -14.62
CA LEU A 132 3.24 5.99 -13.71
C LEU A 132 1.75 5.73 -14.05
N PRO A 133 1.32 4.47 -14.21
CA PRO A 133 0.02 4.12 -14.80
C PRO A 133 -1.21 4.45 -13.93
N LEU A 134 -1.04 5.24 -12.88
CA LEU A 134 -2.11 5.72 -12.00
C LEU A 134 -2.58 7.08 -12.51
N GLN A 135 -3.58 7.11 -13.38
CA GLN A 135 -4.19 8.36 -13.85
C GLN A 135 -5.60 8.53 -13.28
N GLY A 136 -5.90 9.76 -12.85
CA GLY A 136 -7.17 10.19 -12.29
C GLY A 136 -6.96 11.24 -11.20
N GLU A 137 -7.87 12.22 -11.09
CA GLU A 137 -7.76 13.32 -10.12
C GLU A 137 -7.48 12.82 -8.70
N ARG A 138 -8.10 11.69 -8.31
CA ARG A 138 -8.00 11.08 -6.98
C ARG A 138 -6.61 10.56 -6.62
N TRP A 139 -5.80 10.20 -7.61
CA TRP A 139 -4.50 9.54 -7.45
C TRP A 139 -3.33 10.53 -7.51
N ASP A 140 -3.56 11.68 -8.15
CA ASP A 140 -2.63 12.82 -8.19
C ASP A 140 -2.71 13.69 -6.91
N MET A 141 -3.74 13.48 -6.08
CA MET A 141 -3.89 14.20 -4.81
C MET A 141 -2.90 13.72 -3.75
N ASP A 142 -2.44 14.66 -2.92
CA ASP A 142 -1.61 14.38 -1.74
C ASP A 142 -2.34 13.48 -0.71
N LEU A 143 -1.58 12.63 -0.02
CA LEU A 143 -2.07 11.67 0.99
C LEU A 143 -2.95 12.30 2.07
N PHE A 144 -2.64 13.54 2.45
CA PHE A 144 -3.28 14.25 3.54
C PHE A 144 -4.36 15.22 3.04
N HIS A 145 -4.66 15.22 1.74
CA HIS A 145 -5.68 16.10 1.17
C HIS A 145 -7.09 15.59 1.52
N PRO A 146 -7.98 16.41 2.11
CA PRO A 146 -9.31 15.97 2.54
C PRO A 146 -10.18 15.40 1.42
N GLN A 147 -10.03 15.92 0.19
CA GLN A 147 -10.74 15.42 -0.98
C GLN A 147 -10.25 14.03 -1.39
N ALA A 148 -8.96 13.71 -1.22
CA ALA A 148 -8.42 12.38 -1.55
C ALA A 148 -9.06 11.30 -0.67
N LEU A 149 -9.24 11.59 0.63
CA LEU A 149 -9.90 10.69 1.57
C LEU A 149 -11.39 10.51 1.25
N LYS A 150 -12.09 11.60 0.89
CA LYS A 150 -13.51 11.57 0.51
C LYS A 150 -13.76 10.83 -0.80
N ASP A 151 -12.94 11.08 -1.81
CA ASP A 151 -13.05 10.46 -3.13
C ASP A 151 -12.82 8.95 -3.10
N MET A 152 -12.12 8.48 -2.06
CA MET A 152 -11.94 7.07 -1.76
C MET A 152 -13.01 6.50 -0.84
N GLY A 153 -14.12 7.20 -0.62
CA GLY A 153 -15.25 6.73 0.18
C GLY A 153 -14.92 6.50 1.66
N ILE A 154 -13.75 6.95 2.13
CA ILE A 154 -13.37 6.91 3.54
C ILE A 154 -14.12 8.06 4.21
N HIS A 155 -15.26 7.72 4.82
CA HIS A 155 -16.02 8.68 5.58
C HIS A 155 -15.22 8.96 6.85
N VAL A 156 -14.58 10.13 6.92
CA VAL A 156 -14.12 10.71 8.17
C VAL A 156 -15.36 10.93 9.01
N GLY A 157 -15.72 9.93 9.81
CA GLY A 157 -16.96 9.93 10.58
C GLY A 157 -16.99 11.15 11.47
N LYS A 158 -18.16 11.80 11.57
CA LYS A 158 -18.42 12.97 12.44
C LYS A 158 -18.08 12.76 13.92
N GLY A 159 -17.61 11.57 14.33
CA GLY A 159 -17.13 11.23 15.67
C GLY A 159 -15.62 10.97 15.79
N MET A 160 -14.83 11.07 14.72
CA MET A 160 -13.35 10.89 14.75
C MET A 160 -12.58 12.19 15.06
N ALA A 161 -13.25 13.18 15.64
CA ALA A 161 -12.62 14.33 16.30
C ALA A 161 -12.43 14.10 17.81
N ALA A 162 -12.23 12.85 18.24
CA ALA A 162 -12.08 12.48 19.65
C ALA A 162 -10.64 12.72 20.16
N GLY A 163 -10.10 13.91 19.88
CA GLY A 163 -8.85 14.43 20.45
C GLY A 163 -8.96 15.89 20.90
N ALA A 164 -10.16 16.49 20.84
CA ALA A 164 -10.41 17.86 21.25
C ALA A 164 -11.17 17.92 22.58
N MET A 165 -10.45 17.80 23.69
CA MET A 165 -10.96 18.16 25.03
C MET A 165 -10.04 19.18 25.70
N ALA A 166 -10.04 20.40 25.15
CA ALA A 166 -10.02 21.69 25.86
C ALA A 166 -9.88 22.80 24.80
N GLY A 167 -10.82 23.74 24.78
CA GLY A 167 -11.12 24.62 23.65
C GLY A 167 -9.96 25.45 23.08
N ALA A 168 -9.88 25.47 21.75
CA ALA A 168 -9.59 26.65 20.94
C ALA A 168 -10.09 26.38 19.51
N THR A 169 -10.74 27.39 18.94
CA THR A 169 -11.42 27.41 17.65
C THR A 169 -10.47 27.45 16.46
N LEU A 170 -10.81 26.72 15.37
CA LEU A 170 -10.64 27.05 13.93
C LEU A 170 -9.20 27.37 13.48
N ASP A 171 -8.57 26.76 12.48
CA ASP A 171 -9.01 26.09 11.25
C ASP A 171 -7.75 25.30 10.76
N MET A 172 -7.89 24.11 10.13
CA MET A 172 -6.84 23.45 9.31
C MET A 172 -5.69 22.62 9.94
N PHE A 173 -5.64 22.27 11.24
CA PHE A 173 -4.43 21.63 11.81
C PHE A 173 -4.37 20.10 12.01
N THR A 174 -5.37 19.32 11.59
CA THR A 174 -5.39 17.86 11.85
C THR A 174 -5.95 17.00 10.70
N ALA A 175 -5.63 17.32 9.44
CA ALA A 175 -6.01 16.47 8.32
C ALA A 175 -5.12 15.21 8.28
N GLY A 176 -5.68 14.05 8.67
CA GLY A 176 -4.98 12.76 8.57
C GLY A 176 -3.99 12.46 9.70
N ILE A 177 -4.06 13.18 10.81
CA ILE A 177 -3.30 12.92 12.05
C ILE A 177 -4.26 12.53 13.16
N SER A 178 -3.99 11.40 13.80
CA SER A 178 -4.66 10.97 15.03
C SER A 178 -3.77 11.31 16.23
N LEU A 179 -4.33 12.04 17.21
CA LEU A 179 -3.69 12.16 18.51
C LEU A 179 -3.79 10.79 19.19
N GLY A 180 -2.64 10.20 19.50
CA GLY A 180 -2.59 8.89 20.14
C GLY A 180 -3.38 8.90 21.45
N ALA A 181 -4.44 8.10 21.53
CA ALA A 181 -5.24 7.88 22.74
C ALA A 181 -4.47 7.04 23.78
N ALA A 182 -3.23 7.42 24.11
CA ALA A 182 -2.43 6.81 25.18
C ALA A 182 -2.81 7.36 26.57
N THR A 183 -4.06 7.77 26.77
CA THR A 183 -4.60 7.96 28.12
C THR A 183 -4.82 6.58 28.75
N LEU A 184 -3.88 6.19 29.61
CA LEU A 184 -4.03 5.25 30.74
C LEU A 184 -3.95 3.74 30.44
N LEU A 185 -2.74 3.24 30.14
CA LEU A 185 -2.32 1.94 30.69
C LEU A 185 -1.57 2.19 31.99
N GLY A 186 -2.31 2.15 33.10
CA GLY A 186 -1.78 2.43 34.44
C GLY A 186 -2.77 2.09 35.54
N ALA A 187 -3.33 0.87 35.54
CA ALA A 187 -4.07 0.32 36.67
C ALA A 187 -4.03 -1.22 36.64
N ALA A 188 -2.84 -1.79 36.75
CA ALA A 188 -2.68 -3.17 37.20
C ALA A 188 -1.75 -3.16 38.41
N ALA A 189 -2.28 -3.67 39.53
CA ALA A 189 -1.71 -3.74 40.89
C ALA A 189 -1.74 -2.45 41.72
N GLY A 190 -2.60 -2.44 42.74
CA GLY A 190 -2.37 -1.61 43.92
C GLY A 190 -3.61 -1.20 44.71
N GLY A 191 -4.20 -2.12 45.46
CA GLY A 191 -4.79 -1.70 46.74
C GLY A 191 -3.65 -1.15 47.61
N LEU A 192 -3.66 0.17 47.87
CA LEU A 192 -3.05 0.91 49.00
C LEU A 192 -2.91 2.39 48.60
N TRP A 193 -3.97 3.16 48.82
CA TRP A 193 -4.10 4.60 48.52
C TRP A 193 -3.61 5.51 49.67
N GLN A 194 -2.43 5.25 50.26
CA GLN A 194 -1.93 6.05 51.39
C GLN A 194 -0.62 6.84 51.13
N GLY A 195 -0.28 7.11 49.86
CA GLY A 195 0.97 7.81 49.50
C GLY A 195 0.86 8.98 48.51
N ALA A 196 -0.35 9.47 48.20
CA ALA A 196 -0.59 10.35 47.04
C ALA A 196 0.05 11.76 47.11
N ASP A 197 0.35 12.30 48.30
CA ASP A 197 0.72 13.72 48.43
C ASP A 197 2.17 14.06 48.04
N LYS A 198 3.11 13.10 48.08
CA LYS A 198 4.52 13.37 47.72
C LYS A 198 4.93 12.89 46.33
N LEU A 199 4.13 12.03 45.68
CA LEU A 199 4.38 11.58 44.31
C LEU A 199 3.75 12.52 43.26
N GLY A 200 2.69 13.24 43.62
CA GLY A 200 1.99 14.19 42.74
C GLY A 200 2.87 15.31 42.20
N ARG A 201 3.79 15.88 43.01
CA ARG A 201 4.65 17.00 42.57
C ARG A 201 5.80 16.61 41.61
N ARG A 202 6.23 15.34 41.57
CA ARG A 202 7.23 14.86 40.60
C ARG A 202 6.60 14.28 39.33
N LEU A 203 5.36 13.81 39.40
CA LEU A 203 4.56 13.45 38.22
C LEU A 203 4.03 14.69 37.49
N LEU A 204 3.61 15.75 38.23
CA LEU A 204 3.20 17.03 37.63
C LEU A 204 4.31 17.70 36.80
N GLY A 205 5.59 17.45 37.12
CA GLY A 205 6.73 18.01 36.38
C GLY A 205 7.04 17.30 35.06
N ARG A 206 6.53 16.06 34.85
CA ARG A 206 6.70 15.28 33.62
C ARG A 206 5.44 15.20 32.76
N MET A 207 4.26 15.51 33.31
CA MET A 207 3.04 15.79 32.55
C MET A 207 3.08 17.19 31.89
N ARG A 208 4.19 17.55 31.23
CA ARG A 208 4.35 18.82 30.51
C ARG A 208 3.71 18.76 29.14
N GLY A 209 2.43 18.38 29.07
CA GLY A 209 1.57 18.59 27.90
C GLY A 209 2.07 18.09 26.54
N TYR A 210 3.08 17.22 26.46
CA TYR A 210 3.53 16.71 25.17
C TYR A 210 2.43 15.84 24.56
N GLN A 211 2.08 16.12 23.31
CA GLN A 211 1.08 15.39 22.54
C GLN A 211 1.80 14.42 21.59
N GLU A 212 1.26 13.22 21.47
CA GLU A 212 1.76 12.23 20.52
C GLU A 212 0.93 12.27 19.24
N LEU A 213 1.61 12.47 18.11
CA LEU A 213 1.03 12.55 16.78
C LEU A 213 1.30 11.23 16.05
N THR A 214 0.25 10.66 15.47
CA THR A 214 0.30 9.43 14.65
C THR A 214 -0.49 9.63 13.36
N VAL A 215 -0.24 8.83 12.33
CA VAL A 215 -1.02 8.87 11.09
C VAL A 215 -2.43 8.31 11.34
N ASP A 216 -3.46 8.92 10.76
CA ASP A 216 -4.86 8.47 10.85
C ASP A 216 -5.09 7.14 10.07
N ASP A 217 -6.05 6.34 10.54
CA ASP A 217 -6.53 5.12 9.90
C ASP A 217 -6.95 5.37 8.45
N ALA A 218 -7.55 6.53 8.19
CA ALA A 218 -7.97 6.93 6.85
C ALA A 218 -6.78 7.03 5.88
N VAL A 219 -5.65 7.57 6.33
CA VAL A 219 -4.44 7.70 5.54
C VAL A 219 -3.78 6.33 5.34
N LEU A 220 -3.75 5.45 6.35
CA LEU A 220 -3.25 4.08 6.19
C LEU A 220 -4.05 3.29 5.14
N ARG A 221 -5.38 3.43 5.14
CA ARG A 221 -6.24 2.81 4.12
C ARG A 221 -5.96 3.37 2.74
N LEU A 222 -5.83 4.70 2.63
CA LEU A 222 -5.49 5.37 1.37
C LEU A 222 -4.16 4.85 0.82
N LEU A 223 -3.12 4.76 1.66
CA LEU A 223 -1.83 4.19 1.29
C LEU A 223 -1.95 2.75 0.81
N ALA A 224 -2.69 1.90 1.53
CA ALA A 224 -2.89 0.51 1.15
C ALA A 224 -3.57 0.38 -0.21
N MET A 225 -4.67 1.10 -0.43
CA MET A 225 -5.36 1.13 -1.73
C MET A 225 -4.42 1.64 -2.83
N ARG A 226 -3.62 2.68 -2.52
CA ARG A 226 -2.73 3.30 -3.48
C ARG A 226 -1.69 2.33 -4.03
N GLU A 227 -0.99 1.67 -3.11
CA GLU A 227 0.05 0.72 -3.47
C GLU A 227 -0.51 -0.56 -4.10
N LEU A 228 -1.68 -1.04 -3.67
CA LEU A 228 -2.30 -2.21 -4.29
C LEU A 228 -2.72 -1.94 -5.74
N ALA A 229 -3.23 -0.74 -6.05
CA ALA A 229 -3.53 -0.37 -7.43
C ALA A 229 -2.26 -0.23 -8.25
N LEU A 230 -1.18 0.31 -7.68
CA LEU A 230 0.13 0.38 -8.34
C LEU A 230 0.61 -1.03 -8.72
N VAL A 231 0.57 -1.97 -7.76
CA VAL A 231 0.96 -3.36 -8.00
C VAL A 231 0.11 -3.98 -9.11
N ALA A 232 -1.21 -3.83 -9.05
CA ALA A 232 -2.10 -4.38 -10.07
C ALA A 232 -1.85 -3.76 -11.47
N ALA A 233 -1.51 -2.46 -11.52
CA ALA A 233 -1.14 -1.80 -12.76
C ALA A 233 0.21 -2.31 -13.31
N LEU A 234 1.20 -2.53 -12.44
CA LEU A 234 2.50 -3.09 -12.82
C LEU A 234 2.38 -4.53 -13.35
N GLU A 235 1.52 -5.34 -12.73
CA GLU A 235 1.24 -6.70 -13.19
C GLU A 235 0.54 -6.70 -14.56
N ARG A 236 -0.49 -5.88 -14.75
CA ARG A 236 -1.22 -5.79 -16.04
C ARG A 236 -0.36 -5.27 -17.19
N ARG A 237 0.61 -4.41 -16.93
CA ARG A 237 1.47 -3.85 -17.99
C ARG A 237 2.45 -4.87 -18.57
N GLY A 238 2.77 -5.93 -17.82
CA GLY A 238 3.42 -7.13 -18.36
C GLY A 238 2.56 -7.90 -19.39
N HIS A 239 1.25 -7.61 -19.43
CA HIS A 239 0.25 -8.25 -20.27
C HIS A 239 -0.34 -7.32 -21.36
N ALA A 240 0.43 -6.31 -21.82
CA ALA A 240 0.16 -5.45 -22.99
C ALA A 240 -0.75 -4.21 -22.88
N ALA A 241 -1.13 -3.76 -21.69
CA ALA A 241 -1.81 -2.45 -21.58
C ALA A 241 -0.81 -1.28 -21.79
N GLN A 242 -0.80 -0.69 -23.00
CA GLN A 242 -0.03 0.54 -23.29
C GLN A 242 -0.77 1.81 -22.81
N GLY A 243 -2.08 1.76 -22.60
CA GLY A 243 -2.86 2.89 -22.10
C GLY A 243 -2.71 3.09 -20.58
N PRO A 244 -3.03 4.30 -20.07
CA PRO A 244 -3.18 4.52 -18.64
C PRO A 244 -4.24 3.59 -18.08
N VAL A 245 -3.95 2.96 -16.93
CA VAL A 245 -4.88 2.01 -16.32
C VAL A 245 -5.79 2.78 -15.38
N ASP A 246 -7.11 2.62 -15.55
CA ASP A 246 -8.05 3.16 -14.58
C ASP A 246 -7.86 2.43 -13.24
N ALA A 247 -7.24 3.14 -12.30
CA ALA A 247 -6.95 2.63 -10.97
C ALA A 247 -8.23 2.35 -10.16
N SER A 248 -9.35 3.00 -10.48
CA SER A 248 -10.64 2.70 -9.84
C SER A 248 -11.21 1.37 -10.30
N ALA A 249 -11.05 1.03 -11.58
CA ALA A 249 -11.43 -0.27 -12.12
C ALA A 249 -10.56 -1.41 -11.58
N LEU A 250 -9.27 -1.13 -11.34
CA LEU A 250 -8.33 -2.08 -10.72
C LEU A 250 -8.68 -2.45 -9.27
N MET A 251 -9.34 -1.53 -8.57
CA MET A 251 -9.65 -1.67 -7.15
C MET A 251 -11.10 -2.06 -6.85
N ALA A 252 -11.91 -2.24 -7.90
CA ALA A 252 -13.29 -2.70 -7.76
C ALA A 252 -13.34 -4.05 -6.98
N GLY A 253 -14.07 -4.07 -5.86
CA GLY A 253 -14.15 -5.22 -4.94
C GLY A 253 -13.16 -5.16 -3.78
N ARG A 254 -11.87 -4.90 -4.05
CA ARG A 254 -10.81 -4.73 -3.03
C ARG A 254 -11.03 -3.52 -2.13
N ASP A 255 -11.56 -2.46 -2.74
CA ASP A 255 -11.93 -1.23 -2.06
C ASP A 255 -12.95 -1.44 -0.94
N GLU A 256 -13.87 -2.40 -1.07
CA GLU A 256 -14.92 -2.57 -0.07
C GLU A 256 -14.37 -3.14 1.25
N ALA A 257 -13.47 -4.14 1.17
CA ALA A 257 -12.83 -4.73 2.34
C ALA A 257 -12.01 -3.66 3.10
N LEU A 258 -11.21 -2.87 2.40
CA LEU A 258 -10.38 -1.82 3.02
C LEU A 258 -11.19 -0.60 3.51
N ARG A 259 -12.35 -0.29 2.90
CA ARG A 259 -13.20 0.85 3.29
C ARG A 259 -14.18 0.54 4.40
N LYS A 260 -14.80 -0.66 4.41
CA LYS A 260 -15.91 -0.98 5.31
C LYS A 260 -15.48 -1.73 6.57
N GLU A 261 -14.38 -2.48 6.53
CA GLU A 261 -13.95 -3.28 7.67
C GLU A 261 -13.09 -2.48 8.66
N LYS A 262 -12.95 -3.00 9.88
CA LYS A 262 -11.99 -2.45 10.86
C LYS A 262 -10.58 -2.60 10.28
N LEU A 263 -9.64 -1.75 10.74
CA LEU A 263 -8.24 -1.95 10.39
C LEU A 263 -7.83 -3.39 10.78
N PRO A 264 -7.03 -4.07 9.93
CA PRO A 264 -6.43 -5.36 10.27
C PRO A 264 -5.76 -5.30 11.64
N GLU A 265 -5.83 -6.39 12.40
CA GLU A 265 -5.26 -6.48 13.75
C GLU A 265 -3.75 -6.19 13.74
N GLU A 266 -3.07 -6.52 12.65
CA GLU A 266 -1.65 -6.26 12.42
C GLU A 266 -1.32 -4.76 12.46
N LEU A 267 -2.19 -3.91 11.90
CA LEU A 267 -2.00 -2.46 11.92
C LEU A 267 -2.30 -1.87 13.30
N LEU A 268 -3.29 -2.42 14.01
CA LEU A 268 -3.58 -2.03 15.39
C LEU A 268 -2.42 -2.41 16.33
N GLU A 269 -1.81 -3.57 16.14
CA GLU A 269 -0.64 -4.02 16.89
C GLU A 269 0.57 -3.11 16.62
N ALA A 270 0.80 -2.73 15.35
CA ALA A 270 1.85 -1.79 15.00
C ALA A 270 1.64 -0.40 15.65
N ARG A 271 0.41 0.09 15.71
CA ARG A 271 0.08 1.36 16.41
C ARG A 271 0.47 1.35 17.88
N ALA A 272 0.34 0.20 18.54
CA ALA A 272 0.69 0.02 19.94
C ALA A 272 2.21 -0.11 20.17
N SER A 273 3.01 -0.25 19.10
CA SER A 273 4.44 -0.60 19.16
C SER A 273 5.31 0.44 18.41
N PRO A 274 5.52 1.65 18.95
CA PRO A 274 6.26 2.72 18.28
C PRO A 274 7.69 2.33 17.86
N GLU A 275 8.32 1.44 18.62
CA GLU A 275 9.66 0.91 18.36
C GLU A 275 9.74 0.07 17.06
N TRP A 276 8.62 -0.22 16.40
CA TRP A 276 8.61 -0.91 15.11
C TRP A 276 8.83 0.01 13.93
N SER A 277 8.65 1.33 14.08
CA SER A 277 8.82 2.27 12.97
C SER A 277 10.29 2.52 12.68
N THR A 278 10.76 2.08 11.52
CA THR A 278 12.14 2.35 11.04
C THR A 278 12.38 3.83 10.71
N LEU A 279 11.34 4.65 10.76
CA LEU A 279 11.37 6.08 10.41
C LEU A 279 11.84 6.97 11.57
N THR A 280 12.07 6.39 12.74
CA THR A 280 12.49 7.09 13.96
C THR A 280 13.71 6.41 14.58
N ASP A 281 14.47 7.15 15.38
CA ASP A 281 15.64 6.63 16.09
C ASP A 281 15.28 5.60 17.18
N ALA A 282 13.98 5.46 17.52
CA ALA A 282 13.48 4.50 18.49
C ALA A 282 13.34 3.07 17.94
N TYR A 283 13.67 2.85 16.66
CA TYR A 283 13.53 1.56 16.01
C TYR A 283 14.31 0.44 16.71
N GLN A 284 13.63 -0.68 16.96
CA GLN A 284 14.23 -1.90 17.49
C GLN A 284 13.83 -3.11 16.62
N PRO A 285 14.81 -3.86 16.08
CA PRO A 285 14.52 -5.10 15.38
C PRO A 285 13.76 -6.09 16.27
N SER A 286 12.62 -6.57 15.79
CA SER A 286 11.76 -7.50 16.53
C SER A 286 11.29 -8.63 15.63
N ALA A 287 11.43 -9.87 16.11
CA ALA A 287 10.86 -11.04 15.45
C ALA A 287 9.33 -10.91 15.32
N ARG A 288 8.70 -10.24 16.29
CA ARG A 288 7.26 -10.00 16.28
C ARG A 288 6.85 -9.08 15.13
N ARG A 289 7.57 -7.96 14.93
CA ARG A 289 7.36 -7.07 13.78
C ARG A 289 7.45 -7.85 12.45
N ALA A 290 8.47 -8.70 12.31
CA ALA A 290 8.65 -9.50 11.09
C ALA A 290 7.50 -10.50 10.85
N GLU A 291 6.97 -11.11 11.91
CA GLU A 291 5.79 -11.97 11.83
C GLU A 291 4.53 -11.18 11.42
N THR A 292 4.32 -10.02 12.03
CA THR A 292 3.18 -9.14 11.74
C THR A 292 3.20 -8.64 10.29
N VAL A 293 4.37 -8.28 9.76
CA VAL A 293 4.54 -7.93 8.32
C VAL A 293 4.13 -9.09 7.42
N LYS A 294 4.53 -10.33 7.74
CA LYS A 294 4.17 -11.51 6.93
C LYS A 294 2.66 -11.79 6.95
N LYS A 295 2.01 -11.64 8.11
CA LYS A 295 0.56 -11.81 8.25
C LYS A 295 -0.21 -10.77 7.46
N LEU A 296 0.19 -9.50 7.59
CA LEU A 296 -0.41 -8.41 6.83
C LEU A 296 -0.20 -8.61 5.32
N ALA A 297 0.98 -9.03 4.87
CA ALA A 297 1.22 -9.33 3.46
C ALA A 297 0.30 -10.46 2.94
N THR A 298 0.07 -11.49 3.74
CA THR A 298 -0.85 -12.60 3.41
C THR A 298 -2.29 -12.10 3.32
N PHE A 299 -2.72 -11.22 4.24
CA PHE A 299 -4.02 -10.58 4.19
C PHE A 299 -4.18 -9.75 2.91
N LEU A 300 -3.21 -8.90 2.58
CA LEU A 300 -3.22 -8.06 1.38
C LEU A 300 -3.28 -8.90 0.09
N GLN A 301 -2.60 -10.04 0.07
CA GLN A 301 -2.65 -10.99 -1.05
C GLN A 301 -4.05 -11.61 -1.26
N SER A 302 -4.85 -11.71 -0.19
CA SER A 302 -6.19 -12.30 -0.25
C SER A 302 -7.29 -11.33 -0.72
N LEU A 303 -6.97 -10.04 -0.84
CA LEU A 303 -7.86 -9.01 -1.37
C LEU A 303 -7.94 -9.08 -2.90
#